data_AF-A0A6D2J166-F1
#
_entry.id   AF-A0A6D2J166-F1
#
_cell.length_a   1.000
_cell.length_b   1.000
_cell.length_c   1.000
_cell.angle_alpha   90.00
_cell.angle_beta   90.00
_cell.angle_gamma   90.00
#
_symmetry.space_group_name_H-M   'P 1'
#
loop_
_entity.id
_entity.type
_entity.pdbx_description
1 polymer ?
#
loop_
_entity_poly.entity_id
_entity_poly.type
_entity_poly.pdbx_seq_one_letter_code
_entity_poly.pdbx_strand_id
1 'polypeptide(L)'
;MQLEALANETNWFGPGSRIIITTEDQELLEQHDINNTYHVDFPTNEEARKIFCRYAFRRSLAPYGFEKLVERVIELCGNLPLGLRVMGSTLRGKREDDWEGLLRSL
;
A
#
# COMPACT_ATOMS: atom_id res chain seq x y z
N MET A 1 -25.91 -8.63 -4.16
CA MET A 1 -26.25 -9.13 -2.80
C MET A 1 -25.67 -8.31 -1.65
N GLN A 2 -24.36 -8.03 -1.54
CA GLN A 2 -23.85 -7.24 -0.40
C GLN A 2 -24.06 -5.73 -0.56
N LEU A 3 -23.74 -5.15 -1.72
CA LEU A 3 -23.85 -3.70 -1.91
C LEU A 3 -25.31 -3.23 -1.91
N GLU A 4 -26.19 -3.94 -2.62
CA GLU A 4 -27.65 -3.70 -2.59
C GLU A 4 -28.23 -3.78 -1.16
N ALA A 5 -27.74 -4.69 -0.31
CA ALA A 5 -28.22 -4.76 1.07
C ALA A 5 -27.77 -3.58 1.94
N LEU A 6 -26.66 -2.93 1.61
CA LEU A 6 -26.05 -1.86 2.40
C LEU A 6 -26.38 -0.45 1.88
N ALA A 7 -26.48 -0.29 0.56
CA ALA A 7 -26.58 1.00 -0.12
C ALA A 7 -27.19 0.86 -1.53
N ASN A 8 -28.38 0.27 -1.65
CA ASN A 8 -29.04 0.10 -2.96
C ASN A 8 -29.46 1.41 -3.60
N GLU A 9 -30.10 2.28 -2.82
CA GLU A 9 -30.72 3.52 -3.32
C GLU A 9 -30.14 4.73 -2.59
N THR A 10 -29.92 5.82 -3.33
CA THR A 10 -29.37 7.07 -2.78
C THR A 10 -30.33 7.76 -1.81
N ASN A 11 -31.63 7.49 -1.92
CA ASN A 11 -32.67 8.02 -1.02
C ASN A 11 -32.66 7.37 0.38
N TRP A 12 -31.92 6.27 0.58
CA TRP A 12 -31.69 5.70 1.92
C TRP A 12 -30.88 6.65 2.80
N PHE A 13 -30.21 7.63 2.19
CA PHE A 13 -29.31 8.57 2.85
C PHE A 13 -29.82 10.01 2.71
N GLY A 14 -29.65 10.80 3.78
CA GLY A 14 -30.08 12.19 3.79
C GLY A 14 -29.23 13.09 2.88
N PRO A 15 -29.71 14.32 2.56
CA PRO A 15 -28.96 15.27 1.75
C PRO A 15 -27.56 15.55 2.31
N GLY A 16 -26.56 15.60 1.43
CA GLY A 16 -25.16 15.84 1.80
C GLY A 16 -24.36 14.60 2.19
N SER A 17 -25.00 13.43 2.28
CA SER A 17 -24.31 12.16 2.55
C SER A 17 -23.31 11.81 1.46
N ARG A 18 -22.20 11.16 1.84
CA ARG A 18 -21.18 10.62 0.94
C ARG A 18 -20.85 9.19 1.33
N ILE A 19 -20.93 8.27 0.38
CA ILE A 19 -20.63 6.86 0.56
C ILE A 19 -19.35 6.57 -0.21
N ILE A 20 -18.39 5.91 0.44
CA ILE A 20 -17.13 5.49 -0.19
C ILE A 20 -17.10 3.98 -0.17
N ILE A 21 -16.98 3.38 -1.34
CA ILE A 21 -16.88 1.93 -1.53
C ILE A 21 -15.45 1.64 -2.00
N THR A 22 -14.80 0.68 -1.34
CA THR A 22 -13.49 0.18 -1.74
C THR A 22 -13.65 -1.28 -2.14
N THR A 23 -13.20 -1.63 -3.34
CA THR A 23 -13.27 -2.99 -3.89
C THR A 23 -12.07 -3.22 -4.81
N GLU A 24 -11.64 -4.47 -4.95
CA GLU A 24 -10.67 -4.89 -5.97
C GLU A 24 -11.38 -5.33 -7.27
N ASP A 25 -12.70 -5.49 -7.23
CA ASP A 25 -13.57 -5.87 -8.36
C ASP A 25 -14.19 -4.61 -8.98
N GLN A 26 -13.69 -4.21 -10.15
CA GLN A 26 -14.22 -3.07 -10.90
C GLN A 26 -15.58 -3.37 -11.53
N GLU A 27 -15.84 -4.60 -11.96
CA GLU A 27 -17.12 -4.99 -12.59
C GLU A 27 -18.27 -4.81 -11.61
N LEU A 28 -18.04 -5.04 -10.31
CA LEU A 28 -19.01 -4.76 -9.26
C LEU A 28 -19.50 -3.30 -9.28
N LEU A 29 -18.61 -2.33 -9.52
CA LEU A 29 -18.96 -0.91 -9.57
C LEU A 29 -19.75 -0.58 -10.82
N GLU A 30 -19.37 -1.15 -11.97
CA GLU A 30 -20.04 -0.99 -13.25
C GLU A 30 -21.47 -1.56 -13.22
N GLN A 31 -21.66 -2.73 -12.59
CA GLN A 31 -22.99 -3.36 -12.43
C GLN A 31 -23.97 -2.55 -11.58
N HIS A 32 -23.47 -1.66 -10.71
CA HIS A 32 -24.29 -0.81 -9.84
C HIS A 32 -24.32 0.66 -10.32
N ASP A 33 -23.93 0.91 -11.58
CA ASP A 33 -23.91 2.25 -12.20
C ASP A 33 -23.09 3.30 -11.40
N ILE A 34 -22.05 2.85 -10.68
CA ILE A 34 -21.17 3.74 -9.91
C ILE A 34 -20.12 4.32 -10.86
N ASN A 35 -20.37 5.53 -11.33
CA ASN A 35 -19.50 6.19 -12.33
C ASN A 35 -18.39 7.05 -11.73
N ASN A 36 -18.48 7.44 -10.45
CA ASN A 36 -17.46 8.24 -9.78
C ASN A 36 -16.43 7.34 -9.11
N THR A 37 -15.58 6.70 -9.91
CA THR A 37 -14.58 5.73 -9.47
C THR A 37 -13.19 6.34 -9.42
N TYR A 38 -12.36 5.88 -8.48
CA TYR A 38 -10.94 6.21 -8.42
C TYR A 38 -10.11 4.94 -8.30
N HIS A 39 -9.27 4.68 -9.30
CA HIS A 39 -8.29 3.60 -9.23
C HIS A 39 -7.11 4.05 -8.34
N VAL A 40 -6.85 3.30 -7.28
CA VAL A 40 -5.71 3.58 -6.40
C VAL A 40 -4.45 2.98 -7.02
N ASP A 41 -3.64 3.85 -7.62
CA ASP A 41 -2.36 3.43 -8.20
C ASP A 41 -1.32 3.12 -7.13
N PHE A 42 -0.28 2.39 -7.54
CA PHE A 42 0.91 2.22 -6.70
C PHE A 42 1.61 3.56 -6.43
N PRO A 43 2.23 3.72 -5.24
CA PRO A 43 3.08 4.87 -4.99
C PRO A 43 4.22 4.94 -6.01
N THR A 44 4.72 6.15 -6.23
CA THR A 44 5.97 6.35 -6.98
C THR A 44 7.14 5.65 -6.28
N ASN A 45 8.23 5.37 -7.01
CA ASN A 45 9.43 4.79 -6.41
C ASN A 45 9.96 5.64 -5.23
N GLU A 46 9.86 6.97 -5.32
CA GLU A 46 10.29 7.86 -4.24
C GLU A 46 9.40 7.69 -2.98
N GLU A 47 8.09 7.59 -3.17
CA GLU A 47 7.15 7.35 -2.08
C GLU A 47 7.30 5.94 -1.49
N ALA A 48 7.51 4.92 -2.33
CA ALA A 48 7.80 3.56 -1.91
C ALA A 48 9.04 3.50 -1.01
N ARG A 49 10.14 4.17 -1.39
CA ARG A 49 11.33 4.33 -0.55
C ARG A 49 11.01 4.99 0.78
N LYS A 50 10.23 6.07 0.78
CA LYS A 50 9.81 6.77 2.02
C LYS A 50 8.94 5.88 2.91
N ILE A 51 8.02 5.11 2.34
CA ILE A 51 7.19 4.14 3.07
C ILE A 51 8.09 3.10 3.73
N PHE A 52 8.96 2.45 2.95
CA PHE A 52 9.89 1.45 3.47
C PHE A 52 10.77 2.03 4.58
N CYS A 53 11.45 3.15 4.34
CA CYS A 53 12.32 3.79 5.33
C CYS A 53 11.58 4.16 6.62
N ARG A 54 10.31 4.59 6.52
CA ARG A 54 9.50 4.93 7.69
C ARG A 54 9.28 3.70 8.57
N TYR A 55 9.11 2.53 7.98
CA TYR A 55 8.98 1.28 8.73
C TYR A 55 10.34 0.70 9.15
N ALA A 56 11.37 0.74 8.32
CA ALA A 56 12.69 0.20 8.67
C ALA A 56 13.46 1.04 9.70
N PHE A 57 13.40 2.37 9.58
CA PHE A 57 14.28 3.29 10.30
C PHE A 57 13.55 4.35 11.12
N ARG A 58 12.20 4.39 11.08
CA ARG A 58 11.39 5.49 11.67
C ARG A 58 11.74 6.88 11.10
N ARG A 59 12.28 6.91 9.87
CA ARG A 59 12.71 8.12 9.15
C ARG A 59 12.24 8.04 7.70
N SER A 60 12.22 9.16 6.98
CA SER A 60 11.88 9.16 5.54
C SER A 60 13.00 8.66 4.64
N LEU A 61 14.23 8.59 5.15
CA LEU A 61 15.44 8.24 4.41
C LEU A 61 16.23 7.14 5.11
N ALA A 62 16.99 6.40 4.32
CA ALA A 62 17.92 5.40 4.81
C ALA A 62 19.12 6.05 5.53
N PRO A 63 19.67 5.41 6.58
CA PRO A 63 20.98 5.75 7.08
C PRO A 63 22.07 5.43 6.05
N TYR A 64 23.22 6.11 6.16
CA TYR A 64 24.39 5.83 5.34
C TYR A 64 24.78 4.35 5.41
N GLY A 65 24.99 3.73 4.24
CA GLY A 65 25.33 2.31 4.08
C GLY A 65 24.13 1.44 3.70
N PHE A 66 22.90 1.86 4.02
CA PHE A 66 21.69 1.08 3.75
C PHE A 66 21.04 1.38 2.40
N GLU A 67 21.54 2.36 1.64
CA GLU A 67 20.89 2.84 0.41
C GLU A 67 20.71 1.70 -0.61
N LYS A 68 21.75 0.90 -0.86
CA LYS A 68 21.67 -0.23 -1.80
C LYS A 68 20.71 -1.32 -1.33
N LEU A 69 20.63 -1.55 -0.03
CA LEU A 69 19.70 -2.54 0.53
C LEU A 69 18.27 -2.07 0.42
N VAL A 70 18.00 -0.78 0.63
CA VAL A 70 16.68 -0.18 0.41
C VAL A 70 16.25 -0.39 -1.03
N GLU A 71 17.10 -0.07 -2.01
CA GLU A 71 16.77 -0.30 -3.43
C GLU A 71 16.43 -1.76 -3.72
N ARG A 72 17.21 -2.69 -3.19
CA ARG A 72 16.93 -4.12 -3.34
C ARG A 72 15.57 -4.52 -2.75
N VAL A 73 15.15 -3.92 -1.63
CA VAL A 73 13.80 -4.18 -1.10
C VAL A 73 12.72 -3.61 -2.00
N ILE A 74 12.91 -2.41 -2.56
CA ILE A 74 11.95 -1.82 -3.50
C ILE A 74 11.83 -2.70 -4.75
N GLU A 75 12.94 -3.23 -5.27
CA GLU A 75 12.92 -4.18 -6.39
C GLU A 75 12.15 -5.47 -6.07
N LEU A 76 12.34 -6.03 -4.87
CA LEU A 76 11.68 -7.27 -4.44
C LEU A 76 10.18 -7.09 -4.15
N CYS A 77 9.80 -6.00 -3.48
CA CYS A 77 8.41 -5.74 -3.09
C CYS A 77 7.60 -5.03 -4.18
N GLY A 78 8.28 -4.54 -5.21
CA GLY A 78 7.77 -3.46 -6.05
C GLY A 78 7.32 -2.27 -5.21
N ASN A 79 6.29 -1.59 -5.71
CA ASN A 79 5.71 -0.44 -5.03
C ASN A 79 4.51 -0.80 -4.16
N LEU A 80 4.26 -2.09 -3.86
CA LEU A 80 3.13 -2.50 -3.03
C LEU A 80 3.31 -2.01 -1.57
N PRO A 81 2.49 -1.06 -1.07
CA PRO A 81 2.71 -0.45 0.25
C PRO A 81 2.70 -1.47 1.40
N LEU A 82 1.88 -2.52 1.28
CA LEU A 82 1.81 -3.58 2.28
C LEU A 82 3.12 -4.38 2.35
N GLY A 83 3.69 -4.78 1.21
CA GLY A 83 4.96 -5.50 1.16
C GLY A 83 6.09 -4.67 1.76
N LEU A 84 6.19 -3.40 1.37
CA LEU A 84 7.17 -2.45 1.90
C LEU A 84 7.05 -2.27 3.42
N ARG A 85 5.83 -2.18 3.94
CA ARG A 85 5.57 -2.07 5.38
C ARG A 85 6.03 -3.32 6.13
N VAL A 86 5.67 -4.50 5.62
CA VAL A 86 6.01 -5.78 6.25
C VAL A 86 7.53 -5.94 6.27
N MET A 87 8.19 -5.80 5.12
CA MET A 87 9.64 -5.90 5.02
C MET A 87 10.36 -4.88 5.89
N GLY A 88 9.96 -3.61 5.84
CA GLY A 88 10.55 -2.58 6.70
C GLY A 88 10.40 -2.88 8.18
N SER A 89 9.25 -3.41 8.60
CA SER A 89 9.02 -3.78 10.01
C SER A 89 9.84 -5.00 10.43
N THR A 90 9.98 -5.99 9.55
CA THR A 90 10.80 -7.20 9.78
C THR A 90 12.29 -6.87 9.91
N LEU A 91 12.78 -5.91 9.11
CA LEU A 91 14.18 -5.53 9.05
C LEU A 91 14.59 -4.50 10.11
N ARG A 92 13.62 -3.85 10.77
CA ARG A 92 13.88 -2.80 11.76
C ARG A 92 14.79 -3.28 12.88
N GLY A 93 15.83 -2.50 13.16
CA GLY A 93 16.76 -2.73 14.28
C GLY A 93 17.76 -3.86 14.05
N LYS A 94 17.72 -4.52 12.90
CA LYS A 94 18.72 -5.51 12.48
C LYS A 94 19.96 -4.84 11.89
N ARG A 95 21.09 -5.55 11.91
CA ARG A 95 22.35 -5.09 11.32
C ARG A 95 22.34 -5.29 9.81
N GLU A 96 23.26 -4.62 9.11
CA GLU A 96 23.42 -4.72 7.66
C GLU A 96 23.63 -6.18 7.21
N ASP A 97 24.48 -6.95 7.90
CA ASP A 97 24.72 -8.37 7.61
C ASP A 97 23.43 -9.22 7.71
N ASP A 98 22.56 -8.91 8.68
CA ASP A 98 21.28 -9.60 8.84
C ASP A 98 20.31 -9.27 7.70
N TRP A 99 20.33 -8.01 7.23
CA TRP A 99 19.54 -7.60 6.06
C TRP A 99 20.01 -8.34 4.82
N GLU A 100 21.32 -8.40 4.57
CA GLU A 100 21.87 -9.15 3.45
C GLU A 100 21.46 -10.62 3.50
N GLY A 101 21.56 -11.27 4.66
CA GLY A 101 21.15 -12.66 4.85
C GLY A 101 19.68 -12.88 4.50
N LEU A 102 18.78 -12.04 5.06
CA LEU A 102 17.35 -12.13 4.81
C LEU A 102 17.00 -11.87 3.34
N LEU A 103 17.59 -10.83 2.73
CA LEU A 103 17.31 -10.46 1.33
C LEU A 103 17.93 -11.42 0.31
N ARG A 104 18.89 -12.26 0.69
CA ARG A 104 19.38 -13.36 -0.15
C ARG A 104 18.47 -14.58 -0.13
N SER A 105 17.65 -14.74 0.91
CA SER A 105 16.73 -15.87 1.06
C SER A 105 15.35 -15.66 0.43
N LEU A 106 15.11 -14.46 -0.08
CA LEU A 106 13.92 -14.02 -0.81
C LEU A 106 14.25 -13.94 -2.30
#